data_AF-A0A139DEP8-F1
#
_entry.id   AF-A0A139DEP8-F1
#
_cell.length_a   1.000
_cell.length_b   1.000
_cell.length_c   1.000
_cell.angle_alpha   90.00
_cell.angle_beta   90.00
_cell.angle_gamma   90.00
#
_symmetry.space_group_name_H-M   'P 1'
#
loop_
_entity.id
_entity.type
_entity.pdbx_description
1 polymer ?
#
loop_
_entity_poly.entity_id
_entity_poly.type
_entity_poly.pdbx_seq_one_letter_code
_entity_poly.pdbx_strand_id
1 'polypeptide(L)'
;GIAIGMMQHGLDFGLAVERYALLTIGDGLVAQIPSLLLSTSAAIMVTRVTSSQDMGGQIIEQMFSAPKVLAIAATILIILGLIPGMPHIAFLGLGGIAGGAAWFIWKKQRQTVEEEGSWAGRGASAGSAPRQGTEISADQGGDGQALPAPGETRELGWDDVATVDIVGLEVGYRLIPLVDKSQGGQLLSRIKGVRKKLSQDLGFLMPSVHIRDNLDLMPNVYRITLMGVTIAEAEIHPERELAIDPGQVFGKVEGIAGKDPAFGLEATWIEPDQKDQAQTLGYTVVDASTVVATHLNQILQSHAHELIGHEEAQKWLDQLEKISPKLAEELVPTTITVSILLKVLQNLLKEEVPIRDMRSIAEAIVNVHPKSQDPKILTTVARQALRRMIVQSICGNEKEIPVITLDPDLEQLLLKSVQQSQQSGGQEDIGLVLEPNMVEKLQRSLQDSVQRQEMMGKPAILLVSGPLRPVLAKFASYGVERLHVLSYQEVPDNKQITIVASVGQ
;
A
#
# COMPACT_ATOMS: atom_id res chain seq x y z
N GLY A 1 -44.75 18.44 24.98
CA GLY A 1 -46.01 17.70 24.77
C GLY A 1 -47.14 18.31 25.58
N ILE A 2 -47.26 17.95 26.86
CA ILE A 2 -48.41 18.27 27.73
C ILE A 2 -48.70 19.78 27.83
N ALA A 3 -47.69 20.61 28.12
CA ALA A 3 -47.87 22.07 28.23
C ALA A 3 -48.40 22.70 26.91
N ILE A 4 -47.93 22.20 25.76
CA ILE A 4 -48.38 22.65 24.43
C ILE A 4 -49.80 22.14 24.14
N GLY A 5 -50.11 20.89 24.48
CA GLY A 5 -51.45 20.31 24.33
C GLY A 5 -52.52 21.06 25.11
N MET A 6 -52.17 21.55 26.31
CA MET A 6 -53.09 22.35 27.13
C MET A 6 -53.20 23.80 26.64
N MET A 7 -52.07 24.45 26.34
CA MET A 7 -52.06 25.88 25.98
C MET A 7 -52.50 26.16 24.54
N GLN A 8 -52.09 25.34 23.57
CA GLN A 8 -52.40 25.57 22.15
C GLN A 8 -53.61 24.77 21.66
N HIS A 9 -53.85 23.57 22.21
CA HIS A 9 -54.93 22.69 21.75
C HIS A 9 -56.13 22.62 22.71
N GLY A 10 -56.11 23.40 23.80
CA GLY A 10 -57.22 23.50 24.75
C GLY A 10 -57.61 22.18 25.43
N LEU A 11 -56.70 21.21 25.46
CA LEU A 11 -56.96 19.90 26.05
C LEU A 11 -57.02 20.01 27.57
N ASP A 12 -58.00 19.34 28.18
CA ASP A 12 -58.06 19.18 29.63
C ASP A 12 -56.81 18.42 30.14
N PHE A 13 -56.35 18.77 31.35
CA PHE A 13 -55.07 18.27 31.89
C PHE A 13 -55.01 16.73 31.88
N GLY A 14 -56.09 16.06 32.29
CA GLY A 14 -56.14 14.60 32.32
C GLY A 14 -56.00 13.98 30.93
N LEU A 15 -56.67 14.57 29.94
CA LEU A 15 -56.68 14.09 28.56
C LEU A 15 -55.35 14.36 27.83
N ALA A 16 -54.70 15.48 28.15
CA ALA A 16 -53.39 15.83 27.62
C ALA A 16 -52.30 14.88 28.15
N VAL A 17 -52.35 14.51 29.43
CA VAL A 17 -51.43 13.53 30.02
C VAL A 17 -51.61 12.17 29.37
N GLU A 18 -52.84 11.67 29.25
CA GLU A 18 -53.10 10.35 28.65
C GLU A 18 -52.59 10.26 27.21
N ARG A 19 -52.96 11.22 26.34
CA ARG A 19 -52.60 11.19 24.91
C ARG A 19 -51.11 11.35 24.68
N TYR A 20 -50.48 12.36 25.29
CA TYR A 20 -49.07 12.62 25.05
C TYR A 20 -48.17 11.61 25.78
N ALA A 21 -48.60 11.03 26.91
CA ALA A 21 -47.88 9.91 27.52
C ALA A 21 -47.94 8.66 26.64
N LEU A 22 -49.11 8.30 26.09
CA LEU A 22 -49.23 7.16 25.16
C LEU A 22 -48.37 7.34 23.90
N LEU A 23 -48.36 8.54 23.31
CA LEU A 23 -47.51 8.86 22.16
C LEU A 23 -46.02 8.78 22.50
N THR A 24 -45.61 9.25 23.68
CA THR A 24 -44.20 9.22 24.11
C THR A 24 -43.73 7.79 24.40
N ILE A 25 -44.59 6.96 25.02
CA ILE A 25 -44.31 5.53 25.24
C ILE A 25 -44.25 4.79 23.91
N GLY A 26 -45.15 5.11 22.98
CA GLY A 26 -45.17 4.55 21.62
C GLY A 26 -43.90 4.89 20.84
N ASP A 27 -43.47 6.15 20.86
CA ASP A 27 -42.23 6.59 20.19
C ASP A 27 -40.98 5.92 20.78
N GLY A 28 -40.95 5.81 22.12
CA GLY A 28 -39.91 5.04 22.82
C GLY A 28 -39.86 3.58 22.38
N LEU A 29 -41.01 2.89 22.35
CA LEU A 29 -41.09 1.49 21.91
C LEU A 29 -40.74 1.30 20.43
N VAL A 30 -41.18 2.21 19.55
CA VAL A 30 -40.90 2.17 18.11
C VAL A 30 -39.43 2.42 17.81
N ALA A 31 -38.73 3.21 18.62
CA ALA A 31 -37.28 3.41 18.51
C ALA A 31 -36.47 2.27 19.17
N GLN A 32 -36.90 1.77 20.34
CA GLN A 32 -36.13 0.79 21.10
C GLN A 32 -36.13 -0.59 20.45
N ILE A 33 -37.27 -1.07 19.96
CA ILE A 33 -37.38 -2.45 19.45
C ILE A 33 -36.44 -2.68 18.25
N PRO A 34 -36.42 -1.81 17.21
CA PRO A 34 -35.48 -1.95 16.10
C PRO A 34 -34.03 -1.78 16.55
N SER A 35 -33.73 -0.83 17.44
CA SER A 35 -32.36 -0.62 17.94
C SER A 35 -31.83 -1.84 18.70
N LEU A 36 -32.69 -2.52 19.46
CA LEU A 36 -32.32 -3.70 20.21
C LEU A 36 -32.12 -4.90 19.28
N LEU A 37 -32.99 -5.07 18.27
CA LEU A 37 -32.79 -6.05 17.21
C LEU A 37 -31.50 -5.80 16.43
N LEU A 38 -31.21 -4.57 16.04
CA LEU A 38 -30.01 -4.20 15.27
C LEU A 38 -28.73 -4.42 16.09
N SER A 39 -28.75 -4.04 17.38
CA SER A 39 -27.65 -4.30 18.31
C SER A 39 -27.41 -5.80 18.52
N THR A 40 -28.49 -6.58 18.70
CA THR A 40 -28.39 -8.03 18.89
C THR A 40 -27.93 -8.73 17.61
N SER A 41 -28.46 -8.33 16.44
CA SER A 41 -28.03 -8.83 15.14
C SER A 41 -26.58 -8.47 14.83
N ALA A 42 -26.12 -7.26 15.15
CA ALA A 42 -24.71 -6.86 15.01
C ALA A 42 -23.81 -7.66 15.96
N ALA A 43 -24.22 -7.86 17.22
CA ALA A 43 -23.48 -8.69 18.17
C ALA A 43 -23.39 -10.16 17.72
N ILE A 44 -24.49 -10.72 17.19
CA ILE A 44 -24.52 -12.07 16.58
C ILE A 44 -23.61 -12.13 15.34
N MET A 45 -23.60 -11.09 14.51
CA MET A 45 -22.77 -11.04 13.30
C MET A 45 -21.27 -10.96 13.64
N VAL A 46 -20.90 -10.11 14.61
CA VAL A 46 -19.51 -9.94 15.09
C VAL A 46 -19.01 -11.20 15.78
N THR A 47 -19.88 -11.92 16.50
CA THR A 47 -19.51 -13.20 17.14
C THR A 47 -19.43 -14.37 16.17
N ARG A 48 -20.01 -14.26 14.96
CA ARG A 48 -19.94 -15.30 13.93
C ARG A 48 -18.74 -15.17 12.97
N VAL A 49 -18.03 -14.03 12.99
CA VAL A 49 -16.80 -13.81 12.18
C VAL A 49 -15.53 -14.10 13.00
N THR A 50 -15.57 -15.14 13.83
CA THR A 50 -14.33 -15.74 14.38
C THR A 50 -14.44 -17.25 14.25
N SER A 51 -13.67 -17.81 13.31
CA SER A 51 -13.47 -19.23 12.97
C SER A 51 -14.49 -19.89 12.02
N SER A 52 -14.07 -20.01 10.76
CA SER A 52 -14.61 -20.89 9.73
C SER A 52 -14.05 -22.32 9.88
N GLN A 53 -14.17 -22.93 11.06
CA GLN A 53 -13.82 -24.33 11.28
C GLN A 53 -14.80 -24.99 12.25
N ASP A 54 -15.30 -26.17 11.89
CA ASP A 54 -16.18 -26.98 12.72
C ASP A 54 -15.53 -27.22 14.10
N MET A 55 -16.12 -26.65 15.14
CA MET A 55 -15.62 -26.79 16.52
C MET A 55 -15.61 -28.26 16.97
N GLY A 56 -16.48 -29.11 16.41
CA GLY A 56 -16.44 -30.56 16.59
C GLY A 56 -15.21 -31.22 15.96
N GLY A 57 -14.78 -30.73 14.77
CA GLY A 57 -13.57 -31.17 14.10
C GLY A 57 -12.31 -30.81 14.88
N GLN A 58 -12.22 -29.57 15.39
CA GLN A 58 -11.08 -29.13 16.21
C GLN A 58 -10.99 -29.87 17.54
N ILE A 59 -12.11 -30.16 18.21
CA ILE A 59 -12.07 -30.91 19.48
C ILE A 59 -11.58 -32.33 19.22
N ILE A 60 -12.07 -33.00 18.17
CA ILE A 60 -11.61 -34.33 17.78
C ILE A 60 -10.12 -34.28 17.40
N GLU A 61 -9.73 -33.33 16.56
CA GLU A 61 -8.35 -33.19 16.10
C GLU A 61 -7.40 -32.88 17.27
N GLN A 62 -7.75 -31.98 18.19
CA GLN A 62 -6.91 -31.68 19.35
C GLN A 62 -6.85 -32.83 20.36
N MET A 63 -7.94 -33.57 20.57
CA MET A 63 -7.95 -34.73 21.47
C MET A 63 -7.11 -35.89 20.94
N PHE A 64 -7.14 -36.14 19.63
CA PHE A 64 -6.38 -37.23 19.01
C PHE A 64 -4.97 -36.86 18.57
N SER A 65 -4.66 -35.56 18.39
CA SER A 65 -3.33 -35.09 17.95
C SER A 65 -2.39 -34.75 19.10
N ALA A 66 -2.88 -34.67 20.34
CA ALA A 66 -2.05 -34.41 21.53
C ALA A 66 -1.58 -35.73 22.17
N PRO A 67 -0.32 -36.18 21.97
CA PRO A 67 0.16 -37.48 22.45
C PRO A 67 0.10 -37.60 23.98
N LYS A 68 0.16 -36.48 24.72
CA LYS A 68 0.03 -36.46 26.18
C LYS A 68 -1.36 -36.90 26.66
N VAL A 69 -2.42 -36.52 25.94
CA VAL A 69 -3.81 -36.83 26.34
C VAL A 69 -4.09 -38.33 26.15
N LEU A 70 -3.72 -38.89 24.99
CA LEU A 70 -3.84 -40.34 24.77
C LEU A 70 -2.98 -41.16 25.74
N ALA A 71 -1.77 -40.72 26.08
CA ALA A 71 -0.91 -41.44 27.02
C ALA A 71 -1.50 -41.51 28.43
N ILE A 72 -2.11 -40.41 28.91
CA ILE A 72 -2.80 -40.37 30.21
C ILE A 72 -4.02 -41.30 30.18
N ALA A 73 -4.84 -41.23 29.12
CA ALA A 73 -6.00 -42.11 28.97
C ALA A 73 -5.61 -43.60 28.91
N ALA A 74 -4.57 -43.96 28.16
CA ALA A 74 -4.03 -45.31 28.09
C ALA A 74 -3.60 -45.83 29.48
N THR A 75 -2.93 -44.99 30.26
CA THR A 75 -2.48 -45.34 31.62
C THR A 75 -3.65 -45.62 32.55
N ILE A 76 -4.69 -44.76 32.52
CA ILE A 76 -5.90 -44.95 33.33
C ILE A 76 -6.63 -46.23 32.94
N LEU A 77 -6.77 -46.51 31.63
CA LEU A 77 -7.43 -47.72 31.14
C LEU A 77 -6.68 -49.00 31.55
N ILE A 78 -5.36 -48.99 31.55
CA ILE A 78 -4.55 -50.13 31.99
C ILE A 78 -4.71 -50.35 33.49
N ILE A 79 -4.68 -49.29 34.30
CA ILE A 79 -4.89 -49.37 35.75
C ILE A 79 -6.29 -49.93 36.06
N LEU A 80 -7.32 -49.42 35.38
CA LEU A 80 -8.70 -49.90 35.54
C LEU A 80 -8.84 -51.37 35.11
N GLY A 81 -8.12 -51.75 34.05
CA GLY A 81 -8.02 -53.11 33.54
C GLY A 81 -7.18 -54.05 34.40
N LEU A 82 -6.57 -53.61 35.51
CA LEU A 82 -5.88 -54.47 36.49
C LEU A 82 -6.76 -54.75 37.72
N ILE A 83 -7.90 -54.07 37.86
CA ILE A 83 -8.82 -54.23 39.00
C ILE A 83 -9.65 -55.51 38.80
N PRO A 84 -9.61 -56.47 39.75
CA PRO A 84 -10.35 -57.72 39.64
C PRO A 84 -11.87 -57.46 39.65
N GLY A 85 -12.58 -58.01 38.66
CA GLY A 85 -14.04 -57.88 38.50
C GLY A 85 -14.48 -57.05 37.29
N MET A 86 -13.55 -56.40 36.59
CA MET A 86 -13.81 -55.69 35.32
C MET A 86 -13.35 -56.54 34.12
N PRO A 87 -13.90 -56.33 32.90
CA PRO A 87 -13.44 -57.02 31.68
C PRO A 87 -11.98 -56.70 31.32
N HIS A 88 -11.03 -57.42 31.92
CA HIS A 88 -9.59 -57.15 31.83
C HIS A 88 -9.08 -57.06 30.38
N ILE A 89 -9.53 -57.96 29.50
CA ILE A 89 -9.09 -58.02 28.09
C ILE A 89 -9.52 -56.76 27.33
N ALA A 90 -10.72 -56.23 27.58
CA ALA A 90 -11.24 -55.06 26.88
C ALA A 90 -10.48 -53.78 27.28
N PHE A 91 -10.26 -53.58 28.57
CA PHE A 91 -9.59 -52.38 29.09
C PHE A 91 -8.08 -52.37 28.80
N LEU A 92 -7.41 -53.51 28.95
CA LEU A 92 -5.99 -53.64 28.60
C LEU A 92 -5.78 -53.53 27.09
N GLY A 93 -6.69 -54.08 26.27
CA GLY A 93 -6.65 -53.96 24.81
C GLY A 93 -6.81 -52.52 24.33
N LEU A 94 -7.82 -51.80 24.81
CA LEU A 94 -8.05 -50.39 24.47
C LEU A 94 -6.91 -49.49 24.99
N GLY A 95 -6.41 -49.75 26.20
CA GLY A 95 -5.25 -49.06 26.74
C GLY A 95 -3.99 -49.26 25.89
N GLY A 96 -3.76 -50.49 25.40
CA GLY A 96 -2.65 -50.81 24.49
C GLY A 96 -2.76 -50.08 23.14
N ILE A 97 -3.96 -50.04 22.55
CA ILE A 97 -4.20 -49.34 21.27
C ILE A 97 -4.00 -47.82 21.44
N ALA A 98 -4.55 -47.23 22.51
CA ALA A 98 -4.38 -45.80 22.80
C ALA A 98 -2.91 -45.45 23.08
N GLY A 99 -2.19 -46.30 23.82
CA GLY A 99 -0.75 -46.14 24.05
C GLY A 99 0.08 -46.26 22.77
N GLY A 100 -0.28 -47.20 21.89
CA GLY A 100 0.34 -47.36 20.57
C GLY A 100 0.13 -46.16 19.66
N ALA A 101 -1.10 -45.61 19.63
CA ALA A 101 -1.42 -44.40 18.88
C ALA A 101 -0.66 -43.17 19.42
N ALA A 102 -0.58 -43.00 20.75
CA ALA A 102 0.21 -41.94 21.37
C ALA A 102 1.69 -42.04 20.98
N TRP A 103 2.25 -43.25 20.99
CA TRP A 103 3.64 -43.48 20.63
C TRP A 103 3.91 -43.22 19.15
N PHE A 104 3.00 -43.60 18.26
CA PHE A 104 3.11 -43.35 16.83
C PHE A 104 3.08 -41.85 16.49
N ILE A 105 2.16 -41.11 17.12
CA ILE A 105 2.05 -39.65 16.95
C ILE A 105 3.28 -38.95 17.52
N TRP A 106 3.74 -39.33 18.71
CA TRP A 106 4.96 -38.79 19.31
C TRP A 106 6.20 -39.07 18.46
N LYS A 107 6.30 -40.24 17.84
CA LYS A 107 7.39 -40.59 16.92
C LYS A 107 7.36 -39.76 15.64
N LYS A 108 6.18 -39.53 15.06
CA LYS A 108 6.01 -38.68 13.87
C LYS A 108 6.30 -37.20 14.15
N GLN A 109 5.99 -36.74 15.37
CA GLN A 109 6.29 -35.38 15.85
C GLN A 109 7.78 -35.20 16.19
N ARG A 110 8.47 -36.26 16.62
CA ARG A 110 9.93 -36.23 16.82
C ARG A 110 10.73 -36.26 15.52
N GLN A 111 10.27 -37.00 14.51
CA GLN A 111 10.93 -37.03 13.19
C GLN A 111 10.84 -35.66 12.47
N THR A 112 9.76 -34.91 12.68
CA THR A 112 9.62 -33.54 12.15
C THR A 112 10.48 -32.51 12.90
N VAL A 113 10.79 -32.72 14.18
CA VAL A 113 11.66 -31.83 14.99
C VAL A 113 13.16 -32.18 14.88
N GLU A 114 13.53 -33.44 14.65
CA GLU A 114 14.93 -33.86 14.39
C GLU A 114 15.42 -33.46 12.99
N GLU A 115 14.52 -33.37 12.00
CA GLU A 115 14.83 -32.80 10.68
C GLU A 115 14.97 -31.26 10.73
N GLU A 116 14.28 -30.56 11.63
CA GLU A 116 14.43 -29.10 11.84
C GLU A 116 15.62 -28.71 12.75
N GLY A 117 16.07 -29.59 13.66
CA GLY A 117 17.18 -29.34 14.58
C GLY A 117 18.60 -29.59 14.01
N SER A 118 18.73 -30.35 12.92
CA SER A 118 20.03 -30.59 12.25
C SER A 118 20.42 -29.50 11.24
N TRP A 119 19.54 -28.50 11.07
CA TRP A 119 19.63 -27.51 9.98
C TRP A 119 20.04 -26.08 10.43
N ALA A 120 20.36 -25.90 11.73
CA ALA A 120 21.11 -24.73 12.22
C ALA A 120 22.62 -24.75 11.83
N GLY A 121 22.99 -25.65 10.91
CA GLY A 121 24.20 -25.60 10.10
C GLY A 121 23.86 -25.76 8.62
N ARG A 122 23.52 -24.63 7.97
CA ARG A 122 23.39 -24.40 6.50
C ARG A 122 22.05 -24.71 5.81
N GLY A 123 21.06 -23.83 6.02
CA GLY A 123 20.26 -23.11 4.99
C GLY A 123 19.57 -23.87 3.80
N ALA A 124 18.30 -24.23 4.01
CA ALA A 124 17.22 -24.82 3.22
C ALA A 124 16.00 -24.14 3.85
N SER A 125 14.91 -23.90 3.14
CA SER A 125 14.43 -24.54 1.93
C SER A 125 13.70 -23.50 1.07
N ALA A 126 13.73 -23.71 -0.24
CA ALA A 126 12.56 -23.54 -1.08
C ALA A 126 12.36 -24.90 -1.76
N GLY A 127 11.21 -25.52 -1.50
CA GLY A 127 10.87 -26.85 -1.98
C GLY A 127 10.38 -26.85 -3.43
N SER A 128 10.57 -28.00 -4.07
CA SER A 128 9.75 -28.49 -5.17
C SER A 128 9.69 -30.02 -5.07
N ALA A 129 8.49 -30.56 -5.28
CA ALA A 129 8.09 -31.97 -5.24
C ALA A 129 8.99 -32.92 -6.06
N PRO A 130 8.90 -34.26 -5.84
CA PRO A 130 8.29 -35.12 -6.87
C PRO A 130 7.53 -36.35 -6.30
N ARG A 131 6.40 -36.76 -6.89
CA ARG A 131 6.23 -37.83 -7.91
C ARG A 131 6.93 -39.17 -7.62
N GLN A 132 6.12 -40.22 -7.47
CA GLN A 132 6.26 -41.57 -8.05
C GLN A 132 4.98 -42.35 -7.68
N GLY A 133 4.33 -43.13 -8.54
CA GLY A 133 4.85 -44.00 -9.59
C GLY A 133 4.46 -45.42 -9.19
N THR A 134 3.25 -45.84 -9.53
CA THR A 134 2.66 -47.11 -9.09
C THR A 134 2.72 -48.13 -10.23
N GLU A 135 3.44 -49.23 -10.00
CA GLU A 135 3.40 -50.44 -10.82
C GLU A 135 2.26 -51.37 -10.36
N ILE A 136 1.29 -51.53 -11.26
CA ILE A 136 0.58 -52.75 -11.68
C ILE A 136 0.48 -53.92 -10.68
N SER A 137 -0.76 -54.26 -10.31
CA SER A 137 -1.21 -55.64 -10.11
C SER A 137 -2.72 -55.74 -10.46
N ALA A 138 -3.02 -56.58 -11.44
CA ALA A 138 -4.35 -57.12 -11.77
C ALA A 138 -4.79 -58.11 -10.65
N ASP A 139 -6.04 -58.46 -10.38
CA ASP A 139 -7.22 -58.57 -11.23
C ASP A 139 -8.49 -58.75 -10.36
N GLN A 140 -9.65 -58.42 -10.96
CA GLN A 140 -11.03 -58.89 -10.72
C GLN A 140 -11.85 -58.57 -9.45
N GLY A 141 -13.00 -57.93 -9.70
CA GLY A 141 -14.21 -57.98 -8.86
C GLY A 141 -15.04 -56.70 -8.91
N GLY A 142 -15.90 -56.55 -9.92
CA GLY A 142 -16.72 -55.35 -10.11
C GLY A 142 -17.88 -55.22 -9.11
N ASP A 143 -18.17 -53.98 -8.72
CA ASP A 143 -19.53 -53.43 -8.65
C ASP A 143 -19.45 -51.90 -8.66
N GLY A 144 -20.33 -51.30 -9.47
CA GLY A 144 -20.21 -49.93 -9.94
C GLY A 144 -20.34 -48.86 -8.85
N GLN A 145 -19.34 -47.98 -8.77
CA GLN A 145 -19.51 -46.64 -8.22
C GLN A 145 -19.76 -45.67 -9.36
N ALA A 146 -20.99 -45.16 -9.39
CA ALA A 146 -21.44 -44.10 -10.27
C ALA A 146 -20.54 -42.88 -10.15
N LEU A 147 -20.13 -42.37 -11.31
CA LEU A 147 -19.56 -41.04 -11.47
C LEU A 147 -20.49 -40.01 -10.79
N PRO A 148 -19.96 -39.01 -10.05
CA PRO A 148 -20.78 -37.90 -9.60
C PRO A 148 -21.36 -37.19 -10.84
N ALA A 149 -22.66 -36.96 -10.81
CA ALA A 149 -23.39 -36.33 -11.90
C ALA A 149 -22.82 -34.92 -12.20
N PRO A 150 -22.73 -34.53 -13.48
CA PRO A 150 -22.39 -33.17 -13.87
C PRO A 150 -23.61 -32.28 -13.62
N GLY A 151 -23.58 -31.44 -12.57
CA GLY A 151 -24.73 -30.58 -12.30
C GLY A 151 -24.76 -29.73 -11.03
N GLU A 152 -23.73 -29.71 -10.19
CA GLU A 152 -23.64 -28.70 -9.13
C GLU A 152 -22.56 -27.69 -9.51
N THR A 153 -22.96 -26.71 -10.32
CA THR A 153 -22.27 -25.43 -10.40
C THR A 153 -22.24 -24.88 -8.98
N ARG A 154 -21.08 -24.93 -8.33
CA ARG A 154 -20.87 -24.19 -7.08
C ARG A 154 -21.29 -22.76 -7.36
N GLU A 155 -22.34 -22.29 -6.69
CA GLU A 155 -22.73 -20.89 -6.80
C GLU A 155 -21.55 -20.05 -6.30
N LEU A 156 -21.12 -19.09 -7.12
CA LEU A 156 -20.01 -18.21 -6.79
C LEU A 156 -20.31 -17.53 -5.45
N GLY A 157 -19.47 -17.79 -4.46
CA GLY A 157 -19.56 -17.20 -3.13
C GLY A 157 -18.70 -15.95 -3.00
N TRP A 158 -18.87 -15.20 -1.90
CA TRP A 158 -17.97 -14.09 -1.57
C TRP A 158 -16.51 -14.52 -1.41
N ASP A 159 -16.26 -15.80 -1.12
CA ASP A 159 -14.93 -16.40 -1.05
C ASP A 159 -14.26 -16.57 -2.42
N ASP A 160 -15.03 -16.53 -3.52
CA ASP A 160 -14.51 -16.57 -4.89
C ASP A 160 -14.15 -15.16 -5.42
N VAL A 161 -14.46 -14.10 -4.65
CA VAL A 161 -14.07 -12.73 -4.98
C VAL A 161 -12.59 -12.57 -4.66
N ALA A 162 -11.75 -12.72 -5.69
CA ALA A 162 -10.31 -12.55 -5.58
C ALA A 162 -9.98 -11.15 -5.02
N THR A 163 -9.15 -11.11 -3.99
CA THR A 163 -8.60 -9.85 -3.49
C THR A 163 -7.70 -9.25 -4.57
N VAL A 164 -7.82 -7.94 -4.73
CA VAL A 164 -7.07 -7.21 -5.74
C VAL A 164 -5.65 -6.97 -5.23
N ASP A 165 -4.66 -7.32 -6.04
CA ASP A 165 -3.26 -7.04 -5.72
C ASP A 165 -3.02 -5.52 -5.74
N ILE A 166 -2.41 -4.99 -4.67
CA ILE A 166 -2.04 -3.57 -4.54
C ILE A 166 -1.08 -3.15 -5.67
N VAL A 167 -0.08 -3.98 -5.93
CA VAL A 167 0.88 -3.82 -7.05
C VAL A 167 1.01 -5.15 -7.78
N GLY A 168 0.73 -5.13 -9.08
CA GLY A 168 0.91 -6.25 -9.99
C GLY A 168 1.93 -5.95 -11.09
N LEU A 169 2.64 -6.99 -11.51
CA LEU A 169 3.47 -7.00 -12.71
C LEU A 169 3.07 -8.22 -13.54
N GLU A 170 2.35 -7.96 -14.63
CA GLU A 170 1.99 -8.97 -15.61
C GLU A 170 3.07 -9.04 -16.69
N VAL A 171 3.47 -10.25 -17.07
CA VAL A 171 4.54 -10.46 -18.04
C VAL A 171 4.08 -11.37 -19.18
N GLY A 172 4.42 -10.99 -20.42
CA GLY A 172 4.28 -11.85 -21.59
C GLY A 172 5.24 -13.05 -21.53
N TYR A 173 4.93 -14.10 -22.29
CA TYR A 173 5.60 -15.39 -22.13
C TYR A 173 7.12 -15.37 -22.40
N ARG A 174 7.65 -14.45 -23.24
CA ARG A 174 9.11 -14.33 -23.47
C ARG A 174 9.85 -13.69 -22.31
N LEU A 175 9.13 -13.08 -21.37
CA LEU A 175 9.71 -12.43 -20.19
C LEU A 175 9.70 -13.36 -18.96
N ILE A 176 9.03 -14.52 -19.02
CA ILE A 176 8.99 -15.52 -17.95
C ILE A 176 10.39 -15.88 -17.42
N PRO A 177 11.42 -16.11 -18.26
CA PRO A 177 12.77 -16.42 -17.78
C PRO A 177 13.37 -15.32 -16.87
N LEU A 178 12.98 -14.06 -17.06
CA LEU A 178 13.46 -12.94 -16.23
C LEU A 178 12.90 -12.98 -14.81
N VAL A 179 11.72 -13.58 -14.62
CA VAL A 179 11.01 -13.66 -13.33
C VAL A 179 11.07 -15.05 -12.69
N ASP A 180 11.56 -16.07 -13.39
CA ASP A 180 11.68 -17.43 -12.86
C ASP A 180 12.98 -17.61 -12.06
N LYS A 181 12.85 -17.95 -10.77
CA LYS A 181 14.00 -18.23 -9.88
C LYS A 181 14.88 -19.38 -10.38
N SER A 182 14.29 -20.37 -11.05
CA SER A 182 15.03 -21.54 -11.53
C SER A 182 15.91 -21.22 -12.74
N GLN A 183 15.59 -20.15 -13.47
CA GLN A 183 16.29 -19.70 -14.68
C GLN A 183 17.20 -18.48 -14.43
N GLY A 184 17.51 -18.19 -13.17
CA GLY A 184 18.39 -17.08 -12.79
C GLY A 184 17.68 -15.76 -12.48
N GLY A 185 16.37 -15.67 -12.70
CA GLY A 185 15.42 -14.72 -12.09
C GLY A 185 15.92 -13.32 -11.76
N GLN A 186 16.65 -12.68 -12.68
CA GLN A 186 17.38 -11.44 -12.40
C GLN A 186 16.42 -10.32 -11.98
N LEU A 187 15.21 -10.26 -12.57
CA LEU A 187 14.23 -9.23 -12.29
C LEU A 187 13.71 -9.30 -10.83
N LEU A 188 13.56 -10.49 -10.26
CA LEU A 188 13.09 -10.65 -8.87
C LEU A 188 14.03 -9.97 -7.88
N SER A 189 15.33 -10.13 -8.08
CA SER A 189 16.36 -9.52 -7.23
C SER A 189 16.34 -7.99 -7.33
N ARG A 190 16.14 -7.46 -8.55
CA ARG A 190 16.03 -6.02 -8.83
C ARG A 190 14.77 -5.42 -8.22
N ILE A 191 13.61 -6.07 -8.37
CA ILE A 191 12.35 -5.62 -7.75
C ILE A 191 12.48 -5.57 -6.23
N LYS A 192 13.11 -6.58 -5.61
CA LYS A 192 13.40 -6.56 -4.17
C LYS A 192 14.31 -5.38 -3.78
N GLY A 193 15.32 -5.09 -4.62
CA GLY A 193 16.20 -3.93 -4.46
C GLY A 193 15.45 -2.60 -4.54
N VAL A 194 14.62 -2.42 -5.58
CA VAL A 194 13.74 -1.25 -5.77
C VAL A 194 12.85 -1.05 -4.54
N ARG A 195 12.15 -2.10 -4.10
CA ARG A 195 11.27 -2.04 -2.94
C ARG A 195 12.02 -1.62 -1.67
N LYS A 196 13.22 -2.18 -1.45
CA LYS A 196 14.06 -1.83 -0.30
C LYS A 196 14.50 -0.38 -0.36
N LYS A 197 14.99 0.08 -1.52
CA LYS A 197 15.44 1.46 -1.73
C LYS A 197 14.31 2.46 -1.51
N LEU A 198 13.17 2.28 -2.20
CA LEU A 198 12.00 3.15 -2.03
C LEU A 198 11.50 3.17 -0.59
N SER A 199 11.50 2.03 0.11
CA SER A 199 11.09 2.02 1.51
C SER A 199 12.02 2.85 2.42
N GLN A 200 13.33 2.81 2.13
CA GLN A 200 14.34 3.58 2.86
C GLN A 200 14.35 5.06 2.49
N ASP A 201 14.04 5.38 1.24
CA ASP A 201 14.02 6.74 0.73
C ASP A 201 12.75 7.46 1.18
N LEU A 202 11.58 6.84 1.02
CA LEU A 202 10.27 7.42 1.34
C LEU A 202 9.90 7.31 2.83
N GLY A 203 10.35 6.29 3.55
CA GLY A 203 10.11 6.14 4.99
C GLY A 203 8.89 5.31 5.40
N PHE A 204 8.35 4.48 4.49
CA PHE A 204 7.36 3.44 4.82
C PHE A 204 7.65 2.15 4.04
N LEU A 205 7.12 1.02 4.48
CA LEU A 205 7.38 -0.26 3.81
C LEU A 205 6.53 -0.35 2.53
N MET A 206 7.21 -0.44 1.39
CA MET A 206 6.54 -0.61 0.10
C MET A 206 5.87 -1.99 0.00
N PRO A 207 4.65 -2.09 -0.57
CA PRO A 207 3.93 -3.35 -0.74
C PRO A 207 4.68 -4.34 -1.64
N SER A 208 4.35 -5.63 -1.51
CA SER A 208 4.89 -6.66 -2.39
C SER A 208 4.32 -6.54 -3.80
N VAL A 209 5.19 -6.76 -4.80
CA VAL A 209 4.83 -6.79 -6.22
C VAL A 209 4.47 -8.23 -6.57
N HIS A 210 3.21 -8.45 -6.93
CA HIS A 210 2.73 -9.75 -7.37
C HIS A 210 3.02 -9.92 -8.86
N ILE A 211 3.76 -10.97 -9.22
CA ILE A 211 4.17 -11.22 -10.60
C ILE A 211 3.35 -12.37 -11.13
N ARG A 212 2.71 -12.17 -12.28
CA ARG A 212 1.85 -13.17 -12.94
C ARG A 212 2.19 -13.21 -14.43
N ASP A 213 2.21 -14.40 -15.02
CA ASP A 213 2.21 -14.52 -16.47
C ASP A 213 0.83 -14.17 -17.01
N ASN A 214 0.79 -13.46 -18.14
CA ASN A 214 -0.44 -13.16 -18.84
C ASN A 214 -0.28 -13.52 -20.32
N LEU A 215 -0.96 -14.59 -20.73
CA LEU A 215 -0.89 -15.11 -22.10
C LEU A 215 -1.62 -14.23 -23.11
N ASP A 216 -2.47 -13.30 -22.65
CA ASP A 216 -3.14 -12.32 -23.50
C ASP A 216 -2.22 -11.14 -23.85
N LEU A 217 -1.11 -10.97 -23.12
CA LEU A 217 -0.09 -9.97 -23.46
C LEU A 217 0.75 -10.40 -24.65
N MET A 218 1.21 -9.40 -25.42
CA MET A 218 2.21 -9.63 -26.45
C MET A 218 3.49 -10.23 -25.85
N PRO A 219 4.23 -11.06 -26.61
CA PRO A 219 5.32 -11.89 -26.07
C PRO A 219 6.36 -11.12 -25.24
N ASN A 220 6.72 -9.92 -25.69
CA ASN A 220 7.78 -9.05 -25.18
C ASN A 220 7.25 -7.92 -24.29
N VAL A 221 5.95 -7.90 -23.99
CA VAL A 221 5.31 -6.81 -23.26
C VAL A 221 5.16 -7.20 -21.79
N TYR A 222 5.37 -6.22 -20.92
CA TYR A 222 4.95 -6.30 -19.53
C TYR A 222 4.01 -5.16 -19.21
N ARG A 223 3.19 -5.37 -18.18
CA ARG A 223 2.20 -4.43 -17.70
C ARG A 223 2.32 -4.28 -16.19
N ILE A 224 2.32 -3.03 -15.73
CA ILE A 224 2.28 -2.71 -14.30
C ILE A 224 0.83 -2.33 -13.95
N THR A 225 0.31 -2.94 -12.89
CA THR A 225 -1.02 -2.65 -12.37
C THR A 225 -0.94 -2.15 -10.93
N LEU A 226 -1.81 -1.20 -10.59
CA LEU A 226 -2.04 -0.74 -9.23
C LEU A 226 -3.50 -0.95 -8.88
N MET A 227 -3.78 -1.62 -7.76
CA MET A 227 -5.15 -1.96 -7.36
C MET A 227 -5.95 -2.59 -8.51
N GLY A 228 -5.31 -3.48 -9.28
CA GLY A 228 -5.92 -4.17 -10.43
C GLY A 228 -6.13 -3.31 -11.69
N VAL A 229 -5.76 -2.03 -11.66
CA VAL A 229 -5.89 -1.12 -12.81
C VAL A 229 -4.54 -0.99 -13.51
N THR A 230 -4.54 -1.13 -14.84
CA THR A 230 -3.35 -0.90 -15.67
C THR A 230 -2.96 0.56 -15.64
N ILE A 231 -1.71 0.83 -15.23
CA ILE A 231 -1.16 2.18 -15.18
C ILE A 231 -0.03 2.39 -16.20
N ALA A 232 0.68 1.33 -16.57
CA ALA A 232 1.78 1.41 -17.52
C ALA A 232 1.97 0.06 -18.24
N GLU A 233 2.38 0.13 -19.50
CA GLU A 233 2.68 -1.02 -20.35
C GLU A 233 3.86 -0.67 -21.26
N ALA A 234 4.81 -1.58 -21.45
CA ALA A 234 5.95 -1.35 -22.32
C ALA A 234 6.49 -2.65 -22.91
N GLU A 235 7.10 -2.54 -24.10
CA GLU A 235 7.80 -3.64 -24.76
C GLU A 235 9.29 -3.64 -24.40
N ILE A 236 9.84 -4.82 -24.12
CA ILE A 236 11.27 -5.03 -23.88
C ILE A 236 11.79 -6.25 -24.66
N HIS A 237 13.09 -6.26 -24.96
CA HIS A 237 13.74 -7.37 -25.64
C HIS A 237 14.77 -8.03 -24.71
N PRO A 238 14.46 -9.19 -24.08
CA PRO A 238 15.31 -9.83 -23.07
C PRO A 238 16.74 -10.13 -23.51
N GLU A 239 16.94 -10.40 -24.81
CA GLU A 239 18.24 -10.77 -25.40
C GLU A 239 19.10 -9.56 -25.81
N ARG A 240 18.58 -8.33 -25.63
CA ARG A 240 19.21 -7.09 -26.08
C ARG A 240 19.46 -6.14 -24.91
N GLU A 241 20.33 -5.16 -25.13
CA GLU A 241 20.52 -4.04 -24.20
C GLU A 241 19.87 -2.77 -24.76
N LEU A 242 19.37 -1.92 -23.87
CA LEU A 242 18.79 -0.62 -24.21
C LEU A 242 19.85 0.46 -24.09
N ALA A 243 20.23 1.07 -25.22
CA ALA A 243 21.07 2.24 -25.28
C ALA A 243 20.22 3.51 -25.25
N ILE A 244 20.27 4.24 -24.14
CA ILE A 244 19.47 5.46 -23.89
C ILE A 244 20.31 6.69 -24.25
N ASP A 245 19.74 7.60 -25.02
CA ASP A 245 20.35 8.88 -25.38
C ASP A 245 20.04 9.95 -24.30
N PRO A 246 21.04 10.41 -23.51
CA PRO A 246 20.85 11.48 -22.55
C PRO A 246 20.85 12.90 -23.19
N GLY A 247 20.94 13.00 -24.51
CA GLY A 247 20.98 14.25 -25.28
C GLY A 247 22.38 14.71 -25.70
N GLN A 248 23.43 13.93 -25.41
CA GLN A 248 24.84 14.28 -25.66
C GLN A 248 25.62 13.13 -26.33
N VAL A 249 25.02 12.47 -27.32
CA VAL A 249 25.66 11.34 -28.04
C VAL A 249 26.42 11.79 -29.30
N PHE A 250 27.50 11.08 -29.63
CA PHE A 250 28.42 11.39 -30.73
C PHE A 250 28.30 10.44 -31.93
N GLY A 251 27.09 9.94 -32.20
CA GLY A 251 26.81 9.03 -33.30
C GLY A 251 25.51 8.29 -33.07
N LYS A 252 25.07 7.50 -34.07
CA LYS A 252 23.92 6.59 -33.92
C LYS A 252 24.42 5.16 -33.82
N VAL A 253 23.75 4.38 -32.97
CA VAL A 253 23.93 2.92 -32.89
C VAL A 253 22.89 2.24 -33.76
N GLU A 254 23.27 1.12 -34.38
CA GLU A 254 22.33 0.30 -35.16
C GLU A 254 21.54 -0.61 -34.24
N GLY A 255 20.22 -0.68 -34.42
CA GLY A 255 19.36 -1.51 -33.58
C GLY A 255 17.88 -1.23 -33.79
N ILE A 256 17.05 -1.76 -32.89
CA ILE A 256 15.61 -1.53 -32.92
C ILE A 256 15.32 -0.23 -32.17
N ALA A 257 14.81 0.77 -32.88
CA ALA A 257 14.44 2.04 -32.26
C ALA A 257 13.31 1.85 -31.24
N GLY A 258 13.38 2.58 -30.12
CA GLY A 258 12.39 2.54 -29.05
C GLY A 258 12.52 3.76 -28.14
N LYS A 259 11.85 3.69 -26.99
CA LYS A 259 11.94 4.72 -25.96
C LYS A 259 12.17 4.07 -24.60
N ASP A 260 12.88 4.78 -23.74
CA ASP A 260 12.95 4.40 -22.33
C ASP A 260 11.57 4.61 -21.67
N PRO A 261 10.97 3.57 -21.07
CA PRO A 261 9.63 3.67 -20.50
C PRO A 261 9.58 4.50 -19.21
N ALA A 262 10.70 4.72 -18.52
CA ALA A 262 10.71 5.47 -17.26
C ALA A 262 10.72 6.99 -17.47
N PHE A 263 11.51 7.47 -18.43
CA PHE A 263 11.74 8.90 -18.67
C PHE A 263 11.28 9.39 -20.04
N GLY A 264 10.88 8.48 -20.94
CA GLY A 264 10.44 8.81 -22.30
C GLY A 264 11.56 9.23 -23.24
N LEU A 265 12.83 8.97 -22.87
CA LEU A 265 14.00 9.33 -23.67
C LEU A 265 14.10 8.45 -24.92
N GLU A 266 14.64 9.00 -26.00
CA GLU A 266 14.93 8.23 -27.22
C GLU A 266 15.99 7.17 -26.91
N ALA A 267 15.73 5.94 -27.35
CA ALA A 267 16.58 4.81 -27.05
C ALA A 267 16.63 3.81 -28.21
N THR A 268 17.61 2.92 -28.20
CA THR A 268 17.77 1.90 -29.23
C THR A 268 18.18 0.58 -28.60
N TRP A 269 17.49 -0.50 -28.96
CA TRP A 269 17.82 -1.85 -28.55
C TRP A 269 18.93 -2.42 -29.42
N ILE A 270 20.10 -2.53 -28.82
CA ILE A 270 21.33 -2.98 -29.45
C ILE A 270 21.66 -4.42 -29.07
N GLU A 271 22.48 -5.06 -29.88
CA GLU A 271 23.03 -6.38 -29.53
C GLU A 271 24.06 -6.23 -28.38
N PRO A 272 24.22 -7.23 -27.49
CA PRO A 272 25.12 -7.12 -26.33
C PRO A 272 26.59 -6.84 -26.67
N ASP A 273 27.05 -7.22 -27.87
CA ASP A 273 28.39 -6.98 -28.38
C ASP A 273 28.64 -5.51 -28.77
N GLN A 274 27.59 -4.74 -29.02
CA GLN A 274 27.67 -3.31 -29.35
C GLN A 274 27.73 -2.40 -28.11
N LYS A 275 27.64 -2.97 -26.90
CA LYS A 275 27.62 -2.23 -25.63
C LYS A 275 28.77 -1.23 -25.48
N ASP A 276 30.00 -1.70 -25.63
CA ASP A 276 31.20 -0.89 -25.42
C ASP A 276 31.29 0.26 -26.44
N GLN A 277 30.84 0.00 -27.67
CA GLN A 277 30.75 1.01 -28.73
C GLN A 277 29.71 2.07 -28.38
N ALA A 278 28.50 1.66 -27.96
CA ALA A 278 27.44 2.58 -27.57
C ALA A 278 27.85 3.48 -26.39
N GLN A 279 28.51 2.90 -25.38
CA GLN A 279 29.05 3.67 -24.25
C GLN A 279 30.12 4.68 -24.69
N THR A 280 31.00 4.31 -25.63
CA THR A 280 32.01 5.22 -26.19
C THR A 280 31.38 6.40 -26.94
N LEU A 281 30.20 6.18 -27.54
CA LEU A 281 29.42 7.23 -28.21
C LEU A 281 28.58 8.09 -27.23
N GLY A 282 28.63 7.82 -25.92
CA GLY A 282 27.93 8.59 -24.89
C GLY A 282 26.55 8.06 -24.49
N TYR A 283 26.14 6.89 -24.97
CA TYR A 283 24.87 6.28 -24.57
C TYR A 283 24.95 5.66 -23.17
N THR A 284 23.86 5.75 -22.41
CA THR A 284 23.70 4.96 -21.18
C THR A 284 23.10 3.61 -21.55
N VAL A 285 23.87 2.53 -21.40
CA VAL A 285 23.44 1.18 -21.79
C VAL A 285 22.99 0.36 -20.57
N VAL A 286 21.79 -0.20 -20.63
CA VAL A 286 21.17 -1.00 -19.54
C VAL A 286 20.54 -2.29 -20.05
N ASP A 287 20.52 -3.35 -19.24
CA ASP A 287 19.87 -4.62 -19.56
C ASP A 287 18.34 -4.56 -19.40
N ALA A 288 17.61 -5.43 -20.11
CA ALA A 288 16.14 -5.46 -20.09
C ALA A 288 15.54 -5.57 -18.67
N SER A 289 16.16 -6.33 -17.76
CA SER A 289 15.70 -6.43 -16.37
C SER A 289 15.84 -5.11 -15.60
N THR A 290 16.88 -4.32 -15.91
CA THR A 290 17.04 -2.98 -15.34
C THR A 290 16.01 -2.01 -15.90
N VAL A 291 15.66 -2.10 -17.18
CA VAL A 291 14.61 -1.27 -17.78
C VAL A 291 13.27 -1.44 -17.04
N VAL A 292 12.83 -2.70 -16.85
CA VAL A 292 11.59 -2.99 -16.12
C VAL A 292 11.67 -2.52 -14.66
N ALA A 293 12.80 -2.76 -13.99
CA ALA A 293 12.98 -2.36 -12.59
C ALA A 293 12.98 -0.83 -12.42
N THR A 294 13.60 -0.09 -13.33
CA THR A 294 13.65 1.39 -13.30
C THR A 294 12.26 1.98 -13.57
N HIS A 295 11.53 1.43 -14.54
CA HIS A 295 10.15 1.84 -14.81
C HIS A 295 9.24 1.57 -13.61
N LEU A 296 9.31 0.37 -13.03
CA LEU A 296 8.57 0.04 -11.82
C LEU A 296 8.94 0.96 -10.65
N ASN A 297 10.22 1.30 -10.48
CA ASN A 297 10.65 2.24 -9.46
C ASN A 297 9.99 3.62 -9.62
N GLN A 298 10.01 4.17 -10.84
CA GLN A 298 9.43 5.47 -11.14
C GLN A 298 7.94 5.51 -10.84
N ILE A 299 7.22 4.48 -11.29
CA ILE A 299 5.79 4.30 -11.06
C ILE A 299 5.46 4.17 -9.57
N LEU A 300 6.18 3.34 -8.83
CA LEU A 300 5.93 3.16 -7.41
C LEU A 300 6.24 4.42 -6.60
N GLN A 301 7.20 5.23 -7.06
CA GLN A 301 7.54 6.50 -6.45
C GLN A 301 6.45 7.55 -6.71
N SER A 302 5.98 7.72 -7.94
CA SER A 302 4.93 8.70 -8.28
C SER A 302 3.59 8.37 -7.61
N HIS A 303 3.27 7.08 -7.48
CA HIS A 303 2.04 6.60 -6.85
C HIS A 303 2.21 6.23 -5.37
N ALA A 304 3.33 6.60 -4.72
CA ALA A 304 3.57 6.27 -3.31
C ALA A 304 2.46 6.73 -2.37
N HIS A 305 1.82 7.85 -2.69
CA HIS A 305 0.70 8.41 -1.94
C HIS A 305 -0.58 7.57 -1.99
N GLU A 306 -0.73 6.70 -2.99
CA GLU A 306 -1.84 5.75 -3.12
C GLU A 306 -1.51 4.40 -2.49
N LEU A 307 -0.21 4.08 -2.38
CA LEU A 307 0.28 2.81 -1.82
C LEU A 307 0.33 2.81 -0.28
N ILE A 308 0.34 3.98 0.35
CA ILE A 308 0.25 4.08 1.81
C ILE A 308 -1.21 3.95 2.27
N GLY A 309 -1.49 2.89 3.02
CA GLY A 309 -2.81 2.61 3.60
C GLY A 309 -2.86 2.83 5.11
N HIS A 310 -3.99 2.44 5.71
CA HIS A 310 -4.19 2.49 7.15
C HIS A 310 -3.19 1.58 7.90
N GLU A 311 -2.89 0.40 7.35
CA GLU A 311 -1.92 -0.51 7.96
C GLU A 311 -0.51 0.08 7.98
N GLU A 312 -0.07 0.72 6.89
CA GLU A 312 1.25 1.34 6.80
C GLU A 312 1.34 2.56 7.73
N ALA A 313 0.28 3.36 7.83
CA ALA A 313 0.22 4.47 8.78
C ALA A 313 0.29 4.00 10.24
N GLN A 314 -0.39 2.88 10.57
CA GLN A 314 -0.27 2.27 11.91
C GLN A 314 1.14 1.76 12.16
N LYS A 315 1.74 1.01 11.23
CA LYS A 315 3.12 0.54 11.34
C LYS A 315 4.11 1.71 11.47
N TRP A 316 3.87 2.82 10.78
CA TRP A 316 4.66 4.05 10.89
C TRP A 316 4.58 4.62 12.32
N LEU A 317 3.37 4.67 12.90
CA LEU A 317 3.16 5.09 14.29
C LEU A 317 3.85 4.14 15.29
N ASP A 318 3.75 2.83 15.08
CA ASP A 318 4.42 1.83 15.93
C ASP A 318 5.96 1.97 15.91
N GLN A 319 6.53 2.42 14.77
CA GLN A 319 7.96 2.74 14.69
C GLN A 319 8.31 4.03 15.45
N LEU A 320 7.44 5.05 15.36
CA LEU A 320 7.60 6.27 16.15
C LEU A 320 7.53 5.95 17.65
N GLU A 321 6.61 5.09 18.08
CA GLU A 321 6.46 4.69 19.49
C GLU A 321 7.74 4.04 20.04
N LYS A 322 8.42 3.20 19.24
CA LYS A 322 9.71 2.60 19.63
C LYS A 322 10.82 3.63 19.83
N ILE A 323 10.79 4.73 19.07
CA ILE A 323 11.83 5.77 19.07
C ILE A 323 11.52 6.87 20.10
N SER A 324 10.25 7.24 20.23
CA SER A 324 9.76 8.35 21.05
C SER A 324 8.33 8.07 21.57
N PRO A 325 8.18 7.19 22.58
CA PRO A 325 6.86 6.71 23.04
C PRO A 325 5.91 7.85 23.43
N LYS A 326 6.40 8.80 24.24
CA LYS A 326 5.59 9.94 24.70
C LYS A 326 5.07 10.81 23.56
N LEU A 327 5.86 10.98 22.51
CA LEU A 327 5.46 11.76 21.34
C LEU A 327 4.41 11.00 20.51
N ALA A 328 4.54 9.68 20.41
CA ALA A 328 3.54 8.85 19.73
C ALA A 328 2.18 8.91 20.46
N GLU A 329 2.18 8.76 21.79
CA GLU A 329 0.98 8.90 22.63
C GLU A 329 0.33 10.28 22.50
N GLU A 330 1.14 11.35 22.48
CA GLU A 330 0.63 12.73 22.33
C GLU A 330 0.13 13.03 20.92
N LEU A 331 0.73 12.42 19.89
CA LEU A 331 0.30 12.58 18.50
C LEU A 331 -1.04 11.88 18.27
N VAL A 332 -1.10 10.57 18.50
CA VAL A 332 -2.28 9.73 18.29
C VAL A 332 -2.58 8.93 19.57
N PRO A 333 -3.82 8.96 20.09
CA PRO A 333 -4.99 9.66 19.57
C PRO A 333 -5.18 11.10 20.10
N THR A 334 -4.27 11.60 20.95
CA THR A 334 -4.49 12.84 21.72
C THR A 334 -4.60 14.10 20.86
N THR A 335 -3.72 14.28 19.87
CA THR A 335 -3.76 15.45 18.99
C THR A 335 -4.60 15.18 17.73
N ILE A 336 -4.40 14.04 17.07
CA ILE A 336 -5.10 13.64 15.85
C ILE A 336 -5.41 12.14 15.82
N THR A 337 -6.28 11.72 14.90
CA THR A 337 -6.56 10.30 14.63
C THR A 337 -5.58 9.71 13.61
N VAL A 338 -5.50 8.37 13.55
CA VAL A 338 -4.70 7.66 12.54
C VAL A 338 -5.12 8.03 11.11
N SER A 339 -6.41 8.24 10.85
CA SER A 339 -6.90 8.63 9.52
C SER A 339 -6.44 10.03 9.11
N ILE A 340 -6.37 10.98 10.05
CA ILE A 340 -5.82 12.32 9.78
C ILE A 340 -4.31 12.21 9.53
N LEU A 341 -3.60 11.41 10.34
CA LEU A 341 -2.17 11.15 10.14
C LEU A 341 -1.91 10.57 8.75
N LEU A 342 -2.65 9.52 8.36
CA LEU A 342 -2.59 8.94 7.02
C LEU A 342 -2.78 10.01 5.96
N LYS A 343 -3.78 10.89 6.10
CA LYS A 343 -4.03 11.93 5.11
C LYS A 343 -2.88 12.93 5.00
N VAL A 344 -2.24 13.29 6.11
CA VAL A 344 -1.04 14.13 6.11
C VAL A 344 0.13 13.43 5.41
N LEU A 345 0.38 12.17 5.73
CA LEU A 345 1.45 11.38 5.09
C LEU A 345 1.22 11.23 3.58
N GLN A 346 -0.03 10.97 3.16
CA GLN A 346 -0.41 10.94 1.74
C GLN A 346 -0.16 12.27 1.04
N ASN A 347 -0.50 13.39 1.67
CA ASN A 347 -0.26 14.70 1.07
C ASN A 347 1.24 15.00 0.92
N LEU A 348 2.06 14.61 1.91
CA LEU A 348 3.53 14.75 1.81
C LEU A 348 4.08 13.90 0.65
N LEU A 349 3.70 12.63 0.56
CA LEU A 349 4.14 11.72 -0.50
C LEU A 349 3.64 12.13 -1.89
N LYS A 350 2.44 12.72 -1.98
CA LYS A 350 1.89 13.23 -3.25
C LYS A 350 2.76 14.33 -3.86
N GLU A 351 3.50 15.03 -3.01
CA GLU A 351 4.43 16.09 -3.40
C GLU A 351 5.89 15.63 -3.30
N GLU A 352 6.11 14.31 -3.37
CA GLU A 352 7.40 13.63 -3.33
C GLU A 352 8.25 13.95 -2.08
N VAL A 353 7.60 14.34 -0.97
CA VAL A 353 8.28 14.59 0.30
C VAL A 353 8.41 13.30 1.09
N PRO A 354 9.64 12.86 1.41
CA PRO A 354 9.83 11.67 2.24
C PRO A 354 9.28 11.84 3.66
N ILE A 355 8.70 10.77 4.18
CA ILE A 355 8.11 10.70 5.54
C ILE A 355 9.00 9.94 6.53
N ARG A 356 10.30 9.85 6.25
CA ARG A 356 11.27 9.11 7.09
C ARG A 356 11.59 9.80 8.40
N ASP A 357 11.58 11.13 8.45
CA ASP A 357 11.81 11.88 9.69
C ASP A 357 10.53 11.96 10.52
N MET A 358 10.19 10.82 11.13
CA MET A 358 8.95 10.64 11.90
C MET A 358 8.85 11.61 13.07
N ARG A 359 9.99 11.91 13.71
CA ARG A 359 10.04 12.81 14.87
C ARG A 359 9.69 14.22 14.46
N SER A 360 10.35 14.78 13.45
CA SER A 360 10.10 16.16 13.01
C SER A 360 8.65 16.34 12.53
N ILE A 361 8.08 15.36 11.83
CA ILE A 361 6.67 15.37 11.41
C ILE A 361 5.75 15.38 12.63
N ALA A 362 5.96 14.46 13.57
CA ALA A 362 5.11 14.33 14.76
C ALA A 362 5.21 15.57 15.67
N GLU A 363 6.42 16.09 15.93
CA GLU A 363 6.63 17.31 16.72
C GLU A 363 5.96 18.52 16.06
N ALA A 364 6.04 18.65 14.73
CA ALA A 364 5.40 19.75 14.01
C ALA A 364 3.87 19.72 14.16
N ILE A 365 3.27 18.54 14.05
CA ILE A 365 1.82 18.33 14.18
C ILE A 365 1.36 18.58 15.62
N VAL A 366 2.09 18.06 16.62
CA VAL A 366 1.77 18.23 18.03
C VAL A 366 1.86 19.70 18.45
N ASN A 367 2.84 20.45 17.96
CA ASN A 367 3.06 21.84 18.36
C ASN A 367 2.22 22.89 17.59
N VAL A 368 1.23 22.47 16.79
CA VAL A 368 0.34 23.40 16.08
C VAL A 368 -0.54 24.19 17.06
N HIS A 369 -0.50 25.51 16.93
CA HIS A 369 -1.34 26.44 17.67
C HIS A 369 -2.01 27.49 16.75
N PRO A 370 -3.35 27.69 16.84
CA PRO A 370 -4.31 26.90 17.62
C PRO A 370 -4.38 25.46 17.11
N LYS A 371 -4.73 24.50 18.00
CA LYS A 371 -4.85 23.09 17.62
C LYS A 371 -5.82 22.95 16.44
N SER A 372 -5.41 22.19 15.42
CA SER A 372 -6.19 21.97 14.20
C SER A 372 -6.21 20.50 13.86
N GLN A 373 -7.34 20.04 13.31
CA GLN A 373 -7.50 18.70 12.74
C GLN A 373 -7.59 18.73 11.22
N ASP A 374 -7.44 19.90 10.58
CA ASP A 374 -7.44 20.02 9.13
C ASP A 374 -6.12 19.47 8.55
N PRO A 375 -6.17 18.38 7.75
CA PRO A 375 -4.97 17.81 7.14
C PRO A 375 -4.17 18.80 6.29
N LYS A 376 -4.80 19.82 5.69
CA LYS A 376 -4.10 20.83 4.87
C LYS A 376 -3.16 21.70 5.72
N ILE A 377 -3.65 22.15 6.88
CA ILE A 377 -2.87 22.93 7.84
C ILE A 377 -1.74 22.07 8.40
N LEU A 378 -2.06 20.84 8.81
CA LEU A 378 -1.09 19.89 9.37
C LEU A 378 0.01 19.51 8.37
N THR A 379 -0.33 19.36 7.08
CA THR A 379 0.65 19.13 6.01
C THR A 379 1.60 20.32 5.89
N THR A 380 1.09 21.55 5.95
CA THR A 380 1.91 22.77 5.81
C THR A 380 2.96 22.87 6.91
N VAL A 381 2.58 22.63 8.17
CA VAL A 381 3.54 22.67 9.29
C VAL A 381 4.55 21.52 9.24
N ALA A 382 4.11 20.32 8.83
CA ALA A 382 5.01 19.16 8.68
C ALA A 382 6.07 19.46 7.60
N ARG A 383 5.68 20.08 6.49
CA ARG A 383 6.62 20.51 5.45
C ARG A 383 7.62 21.55 5.94
N GLN A 384 7.17 22.55 6.70
CA GLN A 384 8.09 23.54 7.29
C GLN A 384 9.15 22.89 8.20
N ALA A 385 8.75 21.89 8.99
CA ALA A 385 9.68 21.12 9.81
C ALA A 385 10.66 20.30 8.95
N LEU A 386 10.19 19.79 7.81
CA LEU A 386 10.99 19.04 6.84
C LEU A 386 11.78 19.92 5.84
N ARG A 387 11.87 21.26 6.05
CA ARG A 387 12.52 22.20 5.12
C ARG A 387 13.89 21.77 4.62
N ARG A 388 14.72 21.20 5.50
CA ARG A 388 16.07 20.72 5.16
C ARG A 388 16.01 19.51 4.22
N MET A 389 15.10 18.59 4.49
CA MET A 389 14.93 17.37 3.70
C MET A 389 14.37 17.68 2.31
N ILE A 390 13.35 18.53 2.23
CA ILE A 390 12.71 18.95 0.98
C ILE A 390 13.73 19.64 0.06
N VAL A 391 14.48 20.61 0.58
CA VAL A 391 15.47 21.31 -0.24
C VAL A 391 16.63 20.40 -0.64
N GLN A 392 17.05 19.48 0.23
CA GLN A 392 18.09 18.52 -0.09
C GLN A 392 17.64 17.49 -1.14
N SER A 393 16.38 17.06 -1.14
CA SER A 393 15.88 16.12 -2.16
C SER A 393 15.80 16.76 -3.55
N ILE A 394 15.57 18.08 -3.63
CA ILE A 394 15.43 18.80 -4.89
C ILE A 394 16.79 19.30 -5.42
N CYS A 395 17.58 19.97 -4.57
CA CYS A 395 18.83 20.65 -4.98
C CYS A 395 20.11 19.92 -4.56
N GLY A 396 20.00 18.80 -3.86
CA GLY A 396 21.15 18.12 -3.27
C GLY A 396 21.95 19.03 -2.33
N ASN A 397 23.26 19.08 -2.54
CA ASN A 397 24.21 19.79 -1.67
C ASN A 397 24.55 21.22 -2.14
N GLU A 398 23.91 21.72 -3.20
CA GLU A 398 24.19 23.07 -3.73
C GLU A 398 23.84 24.17 -2.72
N LYS A 399 24.68 25.22 -2.63
CA LYS A 399 24.44 26.34 -1.69
C LYS A 399 23.38 27.31 -2.20
N GLU A 400 23.29 27.46 -3.51
CA GLU A 400 22.34 28.33 -4.18
C GLU A 400 21.14 27.51 -4.66
N ILE A 401 19.96 28.10 -4.57
CA ILE A 401 18.70 27.52 -5.04
C ILE A 401 18.17 28.42 -6.15
N PRO A 402 18.14 27.95 -7.41
CA PRO A 402 17.49 28.68 -8.48
C PRO A 402 15.97 28.64 -8.26
N VAL A 403 15.32 29.80 -8.21
CA VAL A 403 13.88 29.88 -8.02
C VAL A 403 13.21 30.75 -9.08
N ILE A 404 12.04 30.30 -9.48
CA ILE A 404 11.05 31.03 -10.25
C ILE A 404 10.14 31.72 -9.23
N THR A 405 9.90 33.01 -9.35
CA THR A 405 8.97 33.76 -8.50
C THR A 405 7.77 34.24 -9.30
N LEU A 406 6.70 34.61 -8.60
CA LEU A 406 5.58 35.32 -9.23
C LEU A 406 5.91 36.80 -9.37
N ASP A 407 5.30 37.44 -10.36
CA ASP A 407 5.22 38.90 -10.41
C ASP A 407 4.43 39.43 -9.19
N PRO A 408 4.86 40.53 -8.54
CA PRO A 408 4.20 41.04 -7.34
C PRO A 408 2.71 41.36 -7.51
N ASP A 409 2.30 41.88 -8.66
CA ASP A 409 0.90 42.23 -8.91
C ASP A 409 0.06 40.96 -9.05
N LEU A 410 0.59 39.95 -9.72
CA LEU A 410 -0.04 38.64 -9.84
C LEU A 410 -0.15 37.93 -8.47
N GLU A 411 0.91 37.98 -7.66
CA GLU A 411 0.89 37.38 -6.32
C GLU A 411 -0.21 38.00 -5.43
N GLN A 412 -0.35 39.33 -5.45
CA GLN A 412 -1.42 40.01 -4.71
C GLN A 412 -2.81 39.64 -5.20
N LEU A 413 -3.00 39.48 -6.52
CA LEU A 413 -4.27 39.09 -7.12
C LEU A 413 -4.66 37.67 -6.69
N LEU A 414 -3.72 36.73 -6.73
CA LEU A 414 -3.90 35.36 -6.27
C LEU A 414 -4.22 35.29 -4.78
N LEU A 415 -3.52 36.08 -3.94
CA LEU A 415 -3.78 36.13 -2.51
C LEU A 415 -5.20 36.60 -2.19
N LYS A 416 -5.69 37.63 -2.89
CA LYS A 416 -7.08 38.11 -2.75
C LYS A 416 -8.08 37.03 -3.15
N SER A 417 -7.84 36.33 -4.25
CA SER A 417 -8.69 35.23 -4.70
C SER A 417 -8.78 34.11 -3.66
N VAL A 418 -7.64 33.69 -3.11
CA VAL A 418 -7.60 32.63 -2.09
C VAL A 418 -8.32 33.06 -0.82
N GLN A 419 -8.13 34.30 -0.36
CA GLN A 419 -8.84 34.85 0.79
C GLN A 419 -10.36 34.91 0.60
N GLN A 420 -10.81 35.32 -0.60
CA GLN A 420 -12.22 35.36 -0.93
C GLN A 420 -12.84 33.96 -0.96
N SER A 421 -12.13 32.98 -1.54
CA SER A 421 -12.57 31.58 -1.58
C SER A 421 -12.75 31.01 -0.17
N GLN A 422 -11.79 31.28 0.74
CA GLN A 422 -11.86 30.85 2.15
C GLN A 422 -13.05 31.44 2.90
N GLN A 423 -13.40 32.71 2.64
CA GLN A 423 -14.55 33.37 3.28
C GLN A 423 -15.89 32.89 2.74
N SER A 424 -15.94 32.43 1.49
CA SER A 424 -17.17 32.00 0.82
C SER A 424 -17.64 30.61 1.25
N GLY A 425 -16.92 29.92 2.14
CA GLY A 425 -17.13 28.50 2.42
C GLY A 425 -16.89 27.63 1.17
N GLY A 426 -16.21 28.18 0.16
CA GLY A 426 -16.00 27.56 -1.13
C GLY A 426 -15.12 26.33 -0.99
N GLN A 427 -15.74 25.16 -1.02
CA GLN A 427 -15.11 23.86 -1.24
C GLN A 427 -14.57 23.74 -2.68
N GLU A 428 -14.21 24.84 -3.34
CA GLU A 428 -13.63 24.79 -4.67
C GLU A 428 -12.26 24.14 -4.58
N ASP A 429 -12.08 23.08 -5.36
CA ASP A 429 -10.96 22.17 -5.26
C ASP A 429 -9.60 22.84 -5.44
N ILE A 430 -9.54 23.98 -6.14
CA ILE A 430 -8.30 24.72 -6.44
C ILE A 430 -8.23 26.06 -5.66
N GLY A 431 -9.33 26.55 -5.09
CA GLY A 431 -9.36 27.81 -4.32
C GLY A 431 -8.96 29.06 -5.11
N LEU A 432 -8.95 28.99 -6.44
CA LEU A 432 -8.61 30.09 -7.36
C LEU A 432 -9.80 30.43 -8.25
N VAL A 433 -10.26 31.67 -8.13
CA VAL A 433 -11.21 32.29 -9.05
C VAL A 433 -10.39 33.18 -9.98
N LEU A 434 -9.95 32.59 -11.10
CA LEU A 434 -9.12 33.26 -12.09
C LEU A 434 -9.84 33.30 -13.45
N GLU A 435 -9.60 34.36 -14.22
CA GLU A 435 -10.03 34.41 -15.60
C GLU A 435 -9.26 33.37 -16.44
N PRO A 436 -9.92 32.64 -17.36
CA PRO A 436 -9.29 31.58 -18.16
C PRO A 436 -8.02 32.04 -18.90
N ASN A 437 -8.02 33.27 -19.44
CA ASN A 437 -6.86 33.83 -20.13
C ASN A 437 -5.64 33.99 -19.22
N MET A 438 -5.84 34.31 -17.93
CA MET A 438 -4.74 34.45 -16.99
C MET A 438 -4.17 33.08 -16.60
N VAL A 439 -5.03 32.06 -16.48
CA VAL A 439 -4.62 30.68 -16.24
C VAL A 439 -3.75 30.16 -17.38
N GLU A 440 -4.18 30.35 -18.64
CA GLU A 440 -3.40 29.92 -19.80
C GLU A 440 -2.04 30.62 -19.89
N LYS A 441 -2.00 31.93 -19.63
CA LYS A 441 -0.73 32.70 -19.61
C LYS A 441 0.21 32.21 -18.51
N LEU A 442 -0.31 32.00 -17.30
CA LEU A 442 0.45 31.50 -16.17
C LEU A 442 1.02 30.11 -16.48
N GLN A 443 0.20 29.21 -17.01
CA GLN A 443 0.63 27.86 -17.37
C GLN A 443 1.74 27.87 -18.43
N ARG A 444 1.59 28.64 -19.51
CA ARG A 444 2.61 28.76 -20.56
C ARG A 444 3.92 29.33 -20.01
N SER A 445 3.85 30.41 -19.24
CA SER A 445 5.05 31.04 -18.67
C SER A 445 5.79 30.13 -17.68
N LEU A 446 5.05 29.31 -16.90
CA LEU A 446 5.64 28.28 -16.05
C LEU A 446 6.30 27.17 -16.88
N GLN A 447 5.64 26.67 -17.92
CA GLN A 447 6.19 25.64 -18.81
C GLN A 447 7.49 26.11 -19.48
N ASP A 448 7.51 27.32 -20.03
CA ASP A 448 8.70 27.90 -20.65
C ASP A 448 9.86 28.03 -19.64
N SER A 449 9.55 28.47 -18.41
CA SER A 449 10.54 28.64 -17.35
C SER A 449 11.12 27.30 -16.89
N VAL A 450 10.27 26.27 -16.77
CA VAL A 450 10.67 24.90 -16.41
C VAL A 450 11.54 24.30 -17.51
N GLN A 451 11.14 24.39 -18.77
CA GLN A 451 11.92 23.89 -19.90
C GLN A 451 13.32 24.52 -19.96
N ARG A 452 13.44 25.82 -19.66
CA ARG A 452 14.75 26.49 -19.56
C ARG A 452 15.61 25.94 -18.43
N GLN A 453 15.05 25.67 -17.25
CA GLN A 453 15.80 25.07 -16.14
C GLN A 453 16.25 23.64 -16.49
N GLU A 454 15.40 22.85 -17.12
CA GLU A 454 15.74 21.49 -17.57
C GLU A 454 16.89 21.48 -18.59
N MET A 455 16.86 22.39 -19.57
CA MET A 455 17.98 22.54 -20.53
C MET A 455 19.30 22.89 -19.85
N MET A 456 19.25 23.55 -18.69
CA MET A 456 20.43 23.87 -17.87
C MET A 456 20.81 22.75 -16.88
N GLY A 457 20.06 21.64 -16.85
CA GLY A 457 20.25 20.56 -15.89
C GLY A 457 19.97 20.96 -14.44
N LYS A 458 19.17 22.01 -14.22
CA LYS A 458 18.81 22.54 -12.90
C LYS A 458 17.35 22.19 -12.55
N PRO A 459 17.04 21.99 -11.26
CA PRO A 459 15.66 21.75 -10.83
C PRO A 459 14.81 23.01 -11.02
N ALA A 460 13.55 22.82 -11.42
CA ALA A 460 12.59 23.91 -11.52
C ALA A 460 11.82 24.06 -10.21
N ILE A 461 11.96 25.21 -9.55
CA ILE A 461 11.36 25.50 -8.25
C ILE A 461 10.55 26.79 -8.34
N LEU A 462 9.25 26.73 -8.11
CA LEU A 462 8.39 27.90 -7.94
C LEU A 462 8.34 28.26 -6.45
N LEU A 463 8.85 29.45 -6.11
CA LEU A 463 8.88 29.96 -4.73
C LEU A 463 7.76 31.00 -4.52
N VAL A 464 6.90 30.72 -3.55
CA VAL A 464 5.67 31.51 -3.31
C VAL A 464 5.40 31.73 -1.82
N SER A 465 4.48 32.63 -1.50
CA SER A 465 3.98 32.82 -0.14
C SER A 465 3.22 31.59 0.38
N GLY A 466 3.27 31.37 1.70
CA GLY A 466 2.70 30.19 2.37
C GLY A 466 1.23 29.90 2.02
N PRO A 467 0.31 30.88 2.02
CA PRO A 467 -1.09 30.65 1.67
C PRO A 467 -1.32 30.21 0.21
N LEU A 468 -0.45 30.63 -0.72
CA LEU A 468 -0.56 30.28 -2.14
C LEU A 468 0.02 28.91 -2.47
N ARG A 469 0.98 28.44 -1.66
CA ARG A 469 1.74 27.22 -1.91
C ARG A 469 0.88 25.97 -2.18
N PRO A 470 -0.11 25.58 -1.34
CA PRO A 470 -0.90 24.37 -1.60
C PRO A 470 -1.77 24.48 -2.85
N VAL A 471 -2.25 25.70 -3.13
CA VAL A 471 -3.07 26.03 -4.30
C VAL A 471 -2.24 25.91 -5.58
N LEU A 472 -1.06 26.52 -5.60
CA LEU A 472 -0.16 26.50 -6.75
C LEU A 472 0.49 25.13 -6.96
N ALA A 473 0.75 24.37 -5.90
CA ALA A 473 1.19 22.98 -6.01
C ALA A 473 0.14 22.11 -6.71
N LYS A 474 -1.13 22.24 -6.32
CA LYS A 474 -2.24 21.54 -6.98
C LYS A 474 -2.41 22.02 -8.42
N PHE A 475 -2.32 23.32 -8.67
CA PHE A 475 -2.36 23.88 -10.03
C PHE A 475 -1.24 23.31 -10.92
N ALA A 476 0.00 23.30 -10.42
CA ALA A 476 1.16 22.77 -11.14
C ALA A 476 1.00 21.28 -11.48
N SER A 477 0.38 20.49 -10.59
CA SER A 477 0.16 19.06 -10.83
C SER A 477 -0.69 18.71 -12.05
N TYR A 478 -1.49 19.66 -12.58
CA TYR A 478 -2.31 19.44 -13.77
C TYR A 478 -1.62 19.82 -15.09
N GLY A 479 -0.51 20.56 -15.04
CA GLY A 479 0.06 21.18 -16.25
C GLY A 479 1.57 21.12 -16.37
N VAL A 480 2.30 20.78 -15.29
CA VAL A 480 3.76 20.87 -15.23
C VAL A 480 4.35 19.79 -14.30
N GLU A 481 4.58 18.58 -14.83
CA GLU A 481 4.95 17.36 -14.08
C GLU A 481 6.29 17.41 -13.32
N ARG A 482 7.14 18.43 -13.54
CA ARG A 482 8.49 18.55 -12.95
C ARG A 482 8.73 19.85 -12.18
N LEU A 483 7.66 20.58 -11.88
CA LEU A 483 7.75 21.82 -11.12
C LEU A 483 7.56 21.55 -9.63
N HIS A 484 8.58 21.84 -8.82
CA HIS A 484 8.45 21.80 -7.37
C HIS A 484 7.96 23.15 -6.84
N VAL A 485 6.84 23.17 -6.11
CA VAL A 485 6.30 24.40 -5.52
C VAL A 485 6.67 24.47 -4.04
N LEU A 486 7.46 25.47 -3.65
CA LEU A 486 7.94 25.68 -2.28
C LEU A 486 7.42 27.00 -1.70
N SER A 487 7.25 27.01 -0.38
CA SER A 487 7.01 28.24 0.38
C SER A 487 8.34 28.87 0.79
N TYR A 488 8.39 30.20 0.93
CA TYR A 488 9.53 30.88 1.57
C TYR A 488 9.89 30.29 2.94
N GLN A 489 8.90 29.76 3.68
CA GLN A 489 9.10 29.15 5.01
C GLN A 489 9.68 27.72 4.93
N GLU A 490 9.74 27.13 3.74
CA GLU A 490 10.31 25.81 3.48
C GLU A 490 11.77 25.91 3.00
N VAL A 491 12.32 27.11 2.85
CA VAL A 491 13.73 27.31 2.49
C VAL A 491 14.57 27.47 3.76
N PRO A 492 15.60 26.62 3.98
CA PRO A 492 16.50 26.76 5.11
C PRO A 492 17.32 28.06 5.07
N ASP A 493 17.59 28.64 6.23
CA ASP A 493 18.32 29.92 6.39
C ASP A 493 19.77 29.88 5.87
N ASN A 494 20.33 28.68 5.69
CA ASN A 494 21.70 28.48 5.22
C ASN A 494 21.82 28.33 3.68
N LYS A 495 20.73 28.53 2.94
CA LYS A 495 20.68 28.46 1.48
C LYS A 495 20.50 29.86 0.90
N GLN A 496 21.17 30.13 -0.22
CA GLN A 496 21.04 31.40 -0.94
C GLN A 496 20.02 31.25 -2.06
N ILE A 497 19.09 32.20 -2.16
CA ILE A 497 18.04 32.18 -3.19
C ILE A 497 18.53 33.00 -4.38
N THR A 498 18.50 32.40 -5.57
CA THR A 498 18.83 33.08 -6.84
C THR A 498 17.60 33.09 -7.75
N ILE A 499 17.06 34.27 -8.03
CA ILE A 499 15.87 34.40 -8.88
C ILE A 499 16.30 34.23 -10.35
N VAL A 500 15.80 33.17 -10.99
CA VAL A 500 16.11 32.85 -12.40
C VAL A 500 15.05 33.33 -13.39
N ALA A 501 13.81 33.47 -12.92
CA ALA A 501 12.69 33.94 -13.72
C ALA A 501 11.60 34.54 -12.82
N SER A 502 10.81 35.46 -13.39
CA SER A 502 9.58 35.98 -12.79
C SER A 502 8.43 35.69 -13.76
N VAL A 503 7.36 35.10 -13.23
CA VAL A 503 6.19 34.63 -14.00
C VAL A 503 5.02 35.57 -13.78
N GLY A 504 4.39 36.01 -14.86
CA GLY A 504 3.24 36.93 -14.81
C GLY A 504 3.44 38.28 -15.50
N GLN A 505 4.59 38.50 -16.16
CA GLN A 505 4.86 39.67 -17.00
C GLN A 505 4.12 39.67 -18.34
#